data_AF-Q2Z033-F1
#
_entry.id   AF-Q2Z033-F1
#
_cell.length_a   1.000
_cell.length_b   1.000
_cell.length_c   1.000
_cell.angle_alpha   90.00
_cell.angle_beta   90.00
_cell.angle_gamma   90.00
#
_symmetry.space_group_name_H-M   'P 1'
#
loop_
_entity.id
_entity.type
_entity.pdbx_description
1 polymer ?
#
loop_
_entity_poly.entity_id
_entity_poly.type
_entity_poly.pdbx_seq_one_letter_code
_entity_poly.pdbx_strand_id
1 'polypeptide(L)'
;MTYATTSAWKPLPWLGWSMNVSRVFLFPRQGFCKRKEVRTLATVNLRPNESQDQLLKRFRKKVAKSGILSTVRRKRWFVSKSELRRIQKKKSIRRIRRKQRPEYE
;
A
#
# COMPACT_ATOMS: atom_id res chain seq x y z
N MET A 1 15.46 43.71 -58.96
CA MET A 1 16.12 42.42 -59.27
C MET A 1 16.52 41.86 -57.91
N THR A 2 16.00 40.80 -57.32
CA THR A 2 15.33 39.57 -57.77
C THR A 2 14.62 38.91 -56.57
N TYR A 3 13.44 38.35 -56.86
CA TYR A 3 12.53 37.40 -56.18
C TYR A 3 12.99 36.63 -54.92
N ALA A 4 12.05 36.52 -53.96
CA ALA A 4 11.86 35.28 -53.19
C ALA A 4 10.36 35.01 -52.98
N THR A 5 9.85 34.15 -53.86
CA THR A 5 8.63 33.35 -53.75
C THR A 5 8.75 32.27 -52.69
N THR A 6 7.70 32.04 -51.89
CA THR A 6 7.07 30.74 -51.55
C THR A 6 6.14 30.96 -50.34
N SER A 7 4.82 31.10 -50.52
CA SER A 7 3.82 30.04 -50.67
C SER A 7 3.78 29.04 -49.50
N ALA A 8 2.84 29.22 -48.56
CA ALA A 8 2.14 28.10 -47.93
C ALA A 8 0.83 28.57 -47.28
N TRP A 9 -0.26 28.24 -47.96
CA TRP A 9 -1.62 28.15 -47.47
C TRP A 9 -1.70 27.09 -46.34
N LYS A 10 -2.55 27.13 -45.30
CA LYS A 10 -4.02 26.91 -45.29
C LYS A 10 -4.59 27.04 -43.84
N PRO A 11 -5.92 27.12 -43.67
CA PRO A 11 -6.62 27.76 -42.55
C PRO A 11 -7.20 26.81 -41.48
N LEU A 12 -7.50 27.38 -40.28
CA LEU A 12 -8.66 27.21 -39.34
C LEU A 12 -9.26 25.79 -39.08
N PRO A 13 -10.23 25.58 -38.15
CA PRO A 13 -10.51 26.06 -36.78
C PRO A 13 -10.91 24.90 -35.81
N TRP A 14 -11.68 25.22 -34.75
CA TRP A 14 -12.67 24.42 -33.97
C TRP A 14 -12.38 24.19 -32.47
N LEU A 15 -13.06 25.03 -31.67
CA LEU A 15 -13.95 24.65 -30.56
C LEU A 15 -13.90 23.20 -30.03
N GLY A 16 -13.75 23.10 -28.70
CA GLY A 16 -14.70 22.34 -27.88
C GLY A 16 -14.19 21.08 -27.20
N TRP A 17 -13.65 21.20 -25.98
CA TRP A 17 -13.63 20.10 -25.02
C TRP A 17 -14.09 20.59 -23.65
N SER A 18 -15.41 20.50 -23.46
CA SER A 18 -16.02 20.36 -22.14
C SER A 18 -15.48 19.09 -21.49
N MET A 19 -14.47 19.23 -20.62
CA MET A 19 -14.02 18.13 -19.77
C MET A 19 -14.88 18.09 -18.51
N ASN A 20 -16.05 17.50 -18.68
CA ASN A 20 -16.86 17.00 -17.59
C ASN A 20 -16.16 15.77 -17.00
N VAL A 21 -15.28 15.96 -16.01
CA VAL A 21 -14.70 14.85 -15.23
C VAL A 21 -15.47 14.73 -13.93
N SER A 22 -16.74 14.31 -14.07
CA SER A 22 -17.43 13.63 -12.98
C SER A 22 -16.78 12.27 -12.79
N ARG A 23 -15.68 12.23 -12.03
CA ARG A 23 -15.04 10.99 -11.59
C ARG A 23 -15.16 10.89 -10.07
N VAL A 24 -16.38 10.64 -9.61
CA VAL A 24 -16.62 10.10 -8.27
C VAL A 24 -16.07 8.68 -8.26
N PHE A 25 -14.76 8.56 -8.02
CA PHE A 25 -14.16 7.27 -7.71
C PHE A 25 -14.69 6.87 -6.34
N LEU A 26 -15.81 6.15 -6.32
CA LEU A 26 -16.27 5.41 -5.17
C LEU A 26 -15.24 4.29 -4.91
N PHE A 27 -14.13 4.65 -4.25
CA PHE A 27 -13.13 3.68 -3.85
C PHE A 27 -13.82 2.63 -2.97
N PRO A 28 -13.83 1.34 -3.36
CA PRO A 28 -14.54 0.33 -2.61
C PRO A 28 -13.99 0.26 -1.19
N ARG A 29 -14.93 0.35 -0.23
CA ARG A 29 -14.77 0.22 1.21
C ARG A 29 -13.68 -0.77 1.58
N GLN A 30 -12.65 -0.28 2.25
CA GLN A 30 -11.57 -1.09 2.78
C GLN A 30 -12.12 -2.17 3.73
N GLY A 31 -12.01 -3.41 3.28
CA GLY A 31 -12.39 -4.60 4.02
C GLY A 31 -11.80 -4.61 5.42
N PHE A 32 -12.65 -4.93 6.38
CA PHE A 32 -12.33 -5.17 7.77
C PHE A 32 -11.31 -6.31 7.86
N CYS A 33 -10.01 -5.99 7.82
CA CYS A 33 -8.97 -7.00 7.97
C CYS A 33 -8.92 -7.51 9.43
N LYS A 34 -9.82 -8.44 9.78
CA LYS A 34 -9.61 -9.30 10.96
C LYS A 34 -8.27 -10.01 10.73
N ARG A 35 -7.24 -9.57 11.46
CA ARG A 35 -5.92 -10.21 11.40
C ARG A 35 -6.11 -11.64 11.88
N LYS A 36 -5.90 -12.62 10.98
CA LYS A 36 -6.04 -14.05 11.27
C LYS A 36 -5.35 -14.38 12.59
N GLU A 37 -6.08 -15.06 13.45
CA GLU A 37 -5.55 -15.56 14.71
C GLU A 37 -4.58 -16.70 14.39
N VAL A 38 -3.35 -16.58 14.89
CA VAL A 38 -2.29 -17.55 14.61
C VAL A 38 -2.53 -18.77 15.50
N ARG A 39 -2.87 -19.91 14.89
CA ARG A 39 -3.09 -21.17 15.61
C ARG A 39 -1.83 -22.05 15.70
N THR A 40 -0.82 -21.79 14.87
CA THR A 40 0.39 -22.63 14.76
C THR A 40 1.66 -21.82 14.99
N LEU A 41 2.63 -22.42 15.69
CA LEU A 41 3.95 -21.83 15.90
C LEU A 41 4.77 -21.83 14.60
N ALA A 42 5.62 -20.84 14.41
CA ALA A 42 6.43 -20.70 13.19
C ALA A 42 7.63 -21.67 13.23
N THR A 43 7.59 -22.72 12.40
CA THR A 43 8.71 -23.68 12.22
C THR A 43 9.52 -23.34 10.97
N VAL A 44 10.83 -23.57 10.95
CA VAL A 44 11.66 -23.43 9.74
C VAL A 44 12.56 -24.64 9.63
N ASN A 45 12.56 -25.28 8.46
CA ASN A 45 13.44 -26.40 8.16
C ASN A 45 14.69 -25.88 7.44
N LEU A 46 15.83 -26.48 7.74
CA LEU A 46 17.09 -26.20 7.06
C LEU A 46 17.00 -26.68 5.60
N ARG A 47 17.53 -25.89 4.65
CA ARG A 47 17.69 -26.34 3.26
C ARG A 47 19.14 -26.76 3.03
N PRO A 48 19.40 -27.73 2.13
CA PRO A 48 20.77 -28.05 1.73
C PRO A 48 21.40 -26.82 1.07
N ASN A 49 22.63 -26.51 1.45
CA ASN A 49 23.45 -25.37 0.98
C ASN A 49 23.12 -23.98 1.55
N GLU A 50 22.49 -23.90 2.72
CA GLU A 50 22.29 -22.62 3.42
C GLU A 50 23.24 -22.40 4.59
N SER A 51 23.67 -21.14 4.77
CA SER A 51 24.38 -20.73 5.98
C SER A 51 23.43 -20.47 7.15
N GLN A 52 23.95 -20.61 8.37
CA GLN A 52 23.17 -20.45 9.61
C GLN A 52 22.53 -19.05 9.71
N ASP A 53 23.21 -18.00 9.27
CA ASP A 53 22.66 -16.64 9.27
C ASP A 53 21.46 -16.48 8.34
N GLN A 54 21.47 -17.17 7.20
CA GLN A 54 20.35 -17.17 6.26
C GLN A 54 19.13 -17.89 6.84
N LEU A 55 19.35 -18.97 7.60
CA LEU A 55 18.30 -19.61 8.39
C LEU A 55 17.68 -18.66 9.41
N LEU A 56 18.51 -17.98 10.22
CA LEU A 56 18.02 -17.03 11.23
C LEU A 56 17.26 -15.85 10.60
N LYS A 57 17.73 -15.32 9.46
CA LYS A 57 17.02 -14.26 8.73
C LYS A 57 15.61 -14.71 8.29
N ARG A 58 15.46 -15.94 7.78
CA ARG A 58 14.15 -16.48 7.38
C ARG A 58 13.27 -16.79 8.57
N PHE A 59 13.82 -17.33 9.65
CA PHE A 59 13.10 -17.54 10.90
C PHE A 59 12.51 -16.22 11.43
N ARG A 60 13.33 -15.16 11.53
CA ARG A 60 12.86 -13.82 11.93
C ARG A 60 11.74 -13.31 11.03
N LYS A 61 11.89 -13.46 9.70
CA LYS A 61 10.84 -13.09 8.73
C LYS A 61 9.56 -13.91 8.92
N LYS A 62 9.65 -15.23 9.15
CA LYS A 62 8.49 -16.12 9.37
C LYS A 62 7.77 -15.81 10.68
N VAL A 63 8.50 -15.56 11.77
CA VAL A 63 7.95 -15.11 13.06
C VAL A 63 7.24 -13.76 12.89
N ALA A 64 7.86 -12.79 12.22
CA ALA A 64 7.25 -11.49 11.96
C ALA A 64 6.00 -11.59 11.06
N LYS A 65 6.03 -12.46 10.03
CA LYS A 65 4.91 -12.70 9.11
C LYS A 65 3.74 -13.39 9.79
N SER A 66 3.99 -14.37 10.66
CA SER A 66 2.95 -14.99 11.49
C SER A 66 2.31 -13.94 12.41
N GLY A 67 3.10 -13.05 13.00
CA GLY A 67 2.60 -11.95 13.83
C GLY A 67 2.12 -12.38 15.21
N ILE A 68 2.53 -13.55 15.71
CA ILE A 68 2.17 -14.09 17.04
C ILE A 68 2.60 -13.13 18.18
N LEU A 69 3.79 -12.53 18.10
CA LEU A 69 4.22 -11.54 19.09
C LEU A 69 3.32 -10.28 19.06
N SER A 70 2.77 -9.95 17.89
CA SER A 70 1.84 -8.83 17.76
C SER A 70 0.45 -9.14 18.31
N THR A 71 -0.01 -10.40 18.28
CA THR A 71 -1.28 -10.80 18.93
C THR A 71 -1.12 -10.79 20.44
N VAL A 72 -0.04 -11.38 20.97
CA VAL A 72 0.26 -11.39 22.42
C VAL A 72 0.31 -9.97 22.98
N ARG A 73 1.07 -9.06 22.36
CA ARG A 73 1.14 -7.66 22.80
C ARG A 73 -0.21 -6.93 22.81
N ARG A 74 -1.12 -7.29 21.91
CA ARG A 74 -2.47 -6.69 21.83
C ARG A 74 -3.44 -7.26 22.86
N LYS A 75 -3.23 -8.50 23.28
CA LYS A 75 -4.09 -9.24 24.22
C LYS A 75 -3.58 -9.22 25.67
N ARG A 76 -2.37 -8.72 25.91
CA ARG A 76 -1.73 -8.69 27.25
C ARG A 76 -2.57 -7.94 28.28
N TRP A 77 -3.17 -6.83 27.89
CA TRP A 77 -4.00 -6.00 28.76
C TRP A 77 -5.40 -5.87 28.19
N PHE A 78 -6.39 -5.76 29.07
CA PHE A 78 -7.76 -5.46 28.65
C PHE A 78 -7.83 -4.04 28.10
N VAL A 79 -8.48 -3.90 26.94
CA VAL A 79 -8.72 -2.61 26.29
C VAL A 79 -10.19 -2.55 25.92
N SER A 80 -10.85 -1.46 26.26
CA SER A 80 -12.29 -1.29 26.00
C SER A 80 -12.60 -1.28 24.49
N LYS A 81 -13.85 -1.61 24.13
CA LYS A 81 -14.26 -1.69 22.72
C LYS A 81 -14.13 -0.34 21.98
N SER A 82 -14.33 0.77 22.68
CA SER A 82 -14.20 2.13 22.13
C SER A 82 -12.75 2.49 21.84
N GLU A 83 -11.84 2.20 22.77
CA GLU A 83 -10.38 2.33 22.62
C GLU A 83 -9.88 1.53 21.41
N LEU A 84 -10.30 0.26 21.28
CA LEU A 84 -9.92 -0.59 20.14
C LEU A 84 -10.32 0.03 18.79
N ARG A 85 -11.53 0.62 18.70
CA ARG A 85 -12.01 1.31 17.49
C ARG A 85 -11.15 2.53 17.16
N ARG A 86 -10.80 3.35 18.16
CA ARG A 86 -9.91 4.52 17.99
C ARG A 86 -8.53 4.10 17.49
N ILE A 87 -7.94 3.07 18.09
CA ILE A 87 -6.64 2.52 17.69
C ILE A 87 -6.70 1.99 16.24
N GLN A 88 -7.77 1.29 15.85
CA GLN A 88 -7.95 0.77 14.50
C GLN A 88 -8.07 1.90 13.47
N LYS A 89 -8.86 2.94 13.76
CA LYS A 89 -8.99 4.15 12.92
C LYS A 89 -7.64 4.87 12.76
N LYS A 90 -6.90 5.07 13.84
CA LYS A 90 -5.56 5.66 13.79
C LYS A 90 -4.59 4.81 12.96
N LYS A 91 -4.66 3.48 13.08
CA LYS A 91 -3.83 2.54 12.30
C LYS A 91 -4.20 2.53 10.81
N SER A 92 -5.47 2.60 10.43
CA SER A 92 -5.87 2.64 9.02
C SER A 92 -5.38 3.91 8.35
N ILE A 93 -5.60 5.07 8.98
CA ILE A 93 -5.11 6.37 8.49
C ILE A 93 -3.58 6.33 8.31
N ARG A 94 -2.84 5.81 9.29
CA ARG A 94 -1.37 5.68 9.18
C ARG A 94 -0.93 4.79 8.01
N ARG A 95 -1.65 3.70 7.72
CA ARG A 95 -1.35 2.83 6.57
C ARG A 95 -1.60 3.54 5.24
N ILE A 96 -2.68 4.29 5.13
CA ILE A 96 -3.01 5.06 3.92
C ILE A 96 -1.94 6.14 3.68
N ARG A 97 -1.62 6.93 4.70
CA ARG A 97 -0.56 7.96 4.62
C ARG A 97 0.80 7.39 4.23
N ARG A 98 1.16 6.20 4.73
CA ARG A 98 2.40 5.53 4.34
C ARG A 98 2.41 5.12 2.86
N LYS A 99 1.28 4.66 2.31
CA LYS A 99 1.17 4.30 0.89
C LYS A 99 1.21 5.51 -0.03
N GLN A 100 0.75 6.67 0.47
CA GLN A 100 0.67 7.91 -0.30
C GLN A 100 1.98 8.70 -0.33
N ARG A 101 2.99 8.36 0.47
CA ARG A 101 4.28 9.05 0.42
C ARG A 101 4.94 8.68 -0.91
N PRO A 102 5.03 9.59 -1.89
CA PRO A 102 5.83 9.33 -3.08
C PRO A 102 7.28 9.18 -2.64
N GLU A 103 7.94 8.18 -3.20
CA GLU A 103 9.38 8.03 -3.14
C GLU A 103 9.91 9.16 -4.03
N TYR A 104 10.20 10.31 -3.43
CA TYR A 104 11.03 11.30 -4.11
C TYR A 104 12.37 10.61 -4.36
N GLU A 105 12.78 10.57 -5.63
CA GLU A 105 14.17 10.28 -6.03
C GLU A 105 15.16 11.10 -5.19
#